data_AF-A0A0C3BJZ5-F1
#
_entry.id   AF-A0A0C3BJZ5-F1
#
_cell.length_a   1.000
_cell.length_b   1.000
_cell.length_c   1.000
_cell.angle_alpha   90.00
_cell.angle_beta   90.00
_cell.angle_gamma   90.00
#
_symmetry.space_group_name_H-M   'P 1'
#
loop_
_entity.id
_entity.type
_entity.pdbx_description
1 polymer ?
#
loop_
_entity_poly.entity_id
_entity_poly.type
_entity_poly.pdbx_seq_one_letter_code
_entity_poly.pdbx_strand_id
1 'polypeptide(L)'
;ADLDDLPDKVVINKSQGQFIGLSKVNDYVYRPSTYDKVSLYDWTQFSEKTKKRRKIKKAVGDAADDPDFEEDSDDELNIQPAKVKREIEEAVAEHDTSVPLLADFIEDDIRYFNDVDADGDDEEEDDELDVMDELAEHVPKTDCSFRPGHPQHNTHKAHMRREDSSIVPNFLPNTLPRSDRGDREYYCCTMLTFFKPWRSGKDLKSSEESWDKAFVAHEFNKRQMEIMKYFNLRYECLDARDDYSAKRDKNDNGISYQ
;
A
#
# COMPACT_ATOMS: atom_id res chain seq x y z
N ALA A 1 -5.39 -12.64 -22.54
CA ALA A 1 -5.79 -13.47 -21.39
C ALA A 1 -6.44 -12.51 -20.42
N ASP A 2 -7.75 -12.62 -20.30
CA ASP A 2 -8.58 -11.70 -19.52
C ASP A 2 -8.17 -11.81 -18.04
N LEU A 3 -7.79 -10.68 -17.44
CA LEU A 3 -7.36 -10.60 -16.04
C LEU A 3 -8.51 -10.90 -15.05
N ASP A 4 -9.73 -11.06 -15.56
CA ASP A 4 -10.96 -11.27 -14.79
C ASP A 4 -11.21 -12.75 -14.43
N ASP A 5 -10.43 -13.69 -14.97
CA ASP A 5 -10.58 -15.15 -14.70
C ASP A 5 -9.54 -15.71 -13.71
N LEU A 6 -8.74 -14.84 -13.09
CA LEU A 6 -7.83 -15.26 -12.02
C LEU A 6 -8.62 -15.50 -10.72
N PRO A 7 -8.41 -16.63 -10.02
CA PRO A 7 -9.10 -16.89 -8.77
C PRO A 7 -8.77 -15.80 -7.74
N ASP A 8 -9.81 -15.21 -7.14
CA ASP A 8 -9.67 -14.21 -6.08
C ASP A 8 -8.79 -14.75 -4.95
N LYS A 9 -7.60 -14.16 -4.79
CA LYS A 9 -6.65 -14.56 -3.75
C LYS A 9 -7.08 -13.97 -2.41
N VAL A 10 -7.80 -14.75 -1.62
CA VAL A 10 -8.18 -14.36 -0.25
C VAL A 10 -7.04 -14.67 0.72
N VAL A 11 -6.58 -13.66 1.45
CA VAL A 11 -5.66 -13.86 2.56
C VAL A 11 -6.47 -14.31 3.77
N ILE A 12 -6.25 -15.55 4.22
CA ILE A 12 -6.90 -16.11 5.40
C ILE A 12 -5.90 -16.03 6.56
N ASN A 13 -6.34 -15.53 7.71
CA ASN A 13 -5.59 -15.62 8.95
C ASN A 13 -6.41 -16.35 10.01
N LYS A 14 -5.75 -17.02 10.96
CA LYS A 14 -6.37 -17.59 12.16
C LYS A 14 -6.32 -16.50 13.23
N SER A 15 -7.45 -16.16 13.82
CA SER A 15 -7.54 -15.22 14.93
C SER A 15 -8.47 -15.80 15.98
N GLN A 16 -7.98 -15.97 17.21
CA GLN A 16 -8.76 -16.56 18.31
C GLN A 16 -9.35 -17.95 17.96
N GLY A 17 -8.61 -18.78 17.22
CA GLY A 17 -9.04 -20.13 16.84
C GLY A 17 -9.98 -20.21 15.63
N GLN A 18 -10.39 -19.09 15.05
CA GLN A 18 -11.27 -19.03 13.87
C GLN A 18 -10.51 -18.53 12.64
N PHE A 19 -10.79 -19.10 11.46
CA PHE A 19 -10.28 -18.59 10.18
C PHE A 19 -11.08 -17.35 9.75
N ILE A 20 -10.37 -16.28 9.44
CA ILE A 20 -10.95 -15.00 9.00
C ILE A 20 -10.25 -14.52 7.74
N GLY A 21 -11.02 -14.08 6.74
CA GLY A 21 -10.49 -13.34 5.60
C GLY A 21 -10.01 -11.96 6.03
N LEU A 22 -8.74 -11.65 5.79
CA LEU A 22 -8.16 -10.33 6.03
C LEU A 22 -8.13 -9.52 4.74
N SER A 23 -8.64 -8.30 4.82
CA SER A 23 -8.56 -7.32 3.73
C SER A 23 -7.98 -6.02 4.28
N LYS A 24 -7.01 -5.43 3.58
CA LYS A 24 -6.47 -4.11 3.89
C LYS A 24 -7.54 -3.01 3.82
N VAL A 25 -8.61 -3.24 3.06
CA VAL A 25 -9.77 -2.34 3.01
C VAL A 25 -10.48 -2.31 4.37
N ASN A 26 -10.56 -3.44 5.08
CA ASN A 26 -11.17 -3.48 6.42
C ASN A 26 -10.39 -2.63 7.42
N ASP A 27 -9.05 -2.63 7.35
CA ASP A 27 -8.21 -1.80 8.23
C ASP A 27 -8.59 -0.31 8.09
N TYR A 28 -8.86 0.19 6.87
CA TYR A 28 -9.29 1.58 6.64
C TYR A 28 -10.76 1.83 6.99
N VAL A 29 -11.69 0.95 6.57
CA VAL A 29 -13.14 1.10 6.82
C VAL A 29 -13.45 1.09 8.32
N TYR A 30 -12.74 0.27 9.09
CA TYR A 30 -12.87 0.16 10.54
C TYR A 30 -11.76 0.88 11.31
N ARG A 31 -11.01 1.79 10.66
CA ARG A 31 -9.96 2.58 11.33
C ARG A 31 -10.46 3.23 12.64
N PRO A 32 -9.58 3.53 13.60
CA PRO A 32 -9.97 4.25 14.83
C PRO A 32 -10.74 5.55 14.56
N SER A 33 -11.62 5.96 15.47
CA SER A 33 -12.42 7.19 15.33
C SER A 33 -11.56 8.46 15.36
N THR A 34 -10.42 8.40 16.03
CA THR A 34 -9.39 9.45 16.03
C THR A 34 -8.91 9.79 14.61
N TYR A 35 -8.97 8.82 13.69
CA TYR A 35 -8.55 8.96 12.29
C TYR A 35 -9.74 9.06 11.31
N ASP A 36 -10.94 9.43 11.78
CA ASP A 36 -12.14 9.55 10.93
C ASP A 36 -11.94 10.48 9.73
N LYS A 37 -11.14 11.54 9.91
CA LYS A 37 -10.87 12.55 8.88
C LYS A 37 -9.67 12.22 7.99
N VAL A 38 -9.00 11.10 8.21
CA VAL A 38 -7.85 10.67 7.39
C VAL A 38 -8.37 10.09 6.07
N SER A 39 -7.78 10.54 4.95
CA SER A 39 -8.11 10.04 3.61
C SER A 39 -7.52 8.65 3.38
N LEU A 40 -8.01 7.92 2.37
CA LEU A 40 -7.46 6.59 2.07
C LEU A 40 -6.01 6.69 1.61
N TYR A 41 -5.68 7.76 0.87
CA TYR A 41 -4.33 8.01 0.40
C TYR A 41 -3.36 8.16 1.59
N ASP A 42 -3.68 9.05 2.54
CA ASP A 42 -2.84 9.30 3.71
C ASP A 42 -2.78 8.07 4.63
N TRP A 43 -3.89 7.35 4.77
CA TRP A 43 -3.90 6.08 5.50
C TRP A 43 -2.97 5.05 4.87
N THR A 44 -3.01 4.90 3.55
CA THR A 44 -2.15 3.96 2.82
C THR A 44 -0.67 4.34 2.97
N GLN A 45 -0.38 5.64 3.07
CA GLN A 45 0.97 6.16 3.17
C GLN A 45 1.55 6.04 4.60
N PHE A 46 0.74 6.30 5.63
CA PHE A 46 1.25 6.53 7.00
C PHE A 46 0.66 5.60 8.05
N SER A 47 -0.36 4.80 7.75
CA SER A 47 -0.93 3.90 8.75
C SER A 47 0.01 2.73 9.03
N GLU A 48 0.10 2.40 10.31
CA GLU A 48 0.81 1.23 10.80
C GLU A 48 -0.09 0.48 11.77
N LYS A 49 -0.08 -0.85 11.66
CA LYS A 49 -0.91 -1.74 12.48
C LYS A 49 0.00 -2.54 13.40
N THR A 50 -0.28 -2.51 14.70
CA THR A 50 0.50 -3.22 15.72
C THR A 50 -0.40 -4.10 16.60
N LYS A 51 0.16 -5.18 17.14
CA LYS A 51 -0.53 -6.04 18.11
C LYS A 51 -0.67 -5.32 19.45
N LYS A 52 -1.75 -5.63 20.18
CA LYS A 52 -1.98 -5.19 21.55
C LYS A 52 -1.19 -6.11 22.49
N ARG A 53 -0.31 -5.56 23.32
CA ARG A 53 0.38 -6.32 24.38
C ARG A 53 -0.67 -6.79 25.40
N ARG A 54 -0.73 -8.10 25.68
CA ARG A 54 -1.58 -8.70 26.73
C ARG A 54 -0.72 -8.97 27.96
N LYS A 55 -1.11 -8.41 29.11
CA LYS A 55 -0.46 -8.74 30.39
C LYS A 55 -1.02 -10.06 30.91
N ILE A 56 -0.14 -10.99 31.28
CA ILE A 56 -0.54 -12.23 31.96
C ILE A 56 -1.03 -11.86 33.36
N LYS A 57 -2.26 -12.26 33.69
CA LYS A 57 -2.77 -12.13 35.07
C LYS A 57 -2.15 -13.26 35.91
N LYS A 58 -1.02 -12.99 36.56
CA LYS A 58 -0.44 -13.92 37.55
C LYS A 58 -1.42 -14.07 38.73
N ALA A 59 -1.53 -15.29 39.26
CA ALA A 59 -2.31 -15.54 40.46
C ALA A 59 -1.71 -14.77 41.64
N VAL A 60 -2.57 -14.33 42.56
CA VAL A 60 -2.15 -13.61 43.78
C VAL A 60 -1.25 -14.53 44.61
N GLY A 61 0.06 -14.30 44.55
CA GLY A 61 1.07 -15.09 45.27
C GLY A 61 2.42 -15.24 44.55
N ASP A 62 2.49 -14.97 43.24
CA ASP A 62 3.68 -15.22 42.40
C ASP A 62 4.23 -13.93 41.75
N ALA A 63 4.22 -12.84 42.51
CA ALA A 63 4.67 -11.53 42.04
C ALA A 63 6.21 -11.48 42.01
N ALA A 64 6.81 -11.95 40.91
CA ALA A 64 8.02 -11.31 40.41
C ALA A 64 7.62 -9.93 39.87
N ASP A 65 8.42 -8.90 40.16
CA ASP A 65 8.18 -7.49 39.77
C ASP A 65 8.18 -7.26 38.24
N ASP A 66 8.44 -8.30 37.45
CA ASP A 66 8.47 -8.23 35.99
C ASP A 66 7.13 -8.71 35.37
N PRO A 67 6.42 -7.84 34.62
CA PRO A 67 5.20 -8.24 33.91
C PRO A 67 5.49 -9.23 32.79
N ASP A 68 5.08 -10.49 32.98
CA ASP A 68 5.05 -11.48 31.89
C ASP A 68 4.01 -11.11 30.82
N PHE A 69 4.39 -11.25 29.55
CA PHE A 69 3.53 -11.05 28.39
C PHE A 69 3.29 -12.39 27.67
N GLU A 70 2.05 -12.61 27.20
CA GLU A 70 1.74 -13.79 26.37
C GLU A 70 2.41 -13.65 25.00
N GLU A 71 3.25 -14.62 24.62
CA GLU A 71 3.74 -14.79 23.25
C GLU A 71 2.64 -15.50 22.42
N ASP A 72 1.71 -14.73 21.85
CA ASP A 72 0.64 -15.26 20.99
C ASP A 72 1.22 -15.74 19.64
N SER A 73 1.73 -16.97 19.64
CA SER A 73 2.27 -17.70 18.48
C SER A 73 1.22 -17.96 17.38
N ASP A 74 -0.06 -17.96 17.73
CA ASP A 74 -1.13 -18.54 16.90
C ASP A 74 -1.84 -17.56 15.94
N ASP A 75 -1.56 -16.26 16.03
CA ASP A 75 -2.35 -15.20 15.37
C ASP A 75 -1.70 -14.60 14.09
N GLU A 76 -0.56 -15.13 13.62
CA GLU A 76 0.14 -14.59 12.44
C GLU A 76 0.71 -15.65 11.48
N LEU A 77 0.08 -15.80 10.31
CA LEU A 77 0.81 -16.20 9.10
C LEU A 77 1.55 -14.96 8.59
N ASN A 78 2.78 -14.75 9.09
CA ASN A 78 3.65 -13.67 8.66
C ASN A 78 4.17 -13.95 7.23
N ILE A 79 3.35 -13.64 6.22
CA ILE A 79 3.80 -13.66 4.82
C ILE A 79 4.70 -12.43 4.64
N GLN A 80 5.97 -12.57 5.02
CA GLN A 80 7.00 -11.69 4.50
C GLN A 80 7.10 -11.92 2.98
N PRO A 81 7.28 -10.88 2.16
CA PRO A 81 7.57 -11.08 0.75
C PRO A 81 8.82 -11.96 0.66
N ALA A 82 8.68 -13.14 0.04
CA ALA A 82 9.76 -14.09 -0.06
C ALA A 82 10.98 -13.40 -0.70
N LYS A 83 12.11 -13.36 0.02
CA LYS A 83 13.43 -13.16 -0.61
C LYS A 83 13.62 -14.32 -1.59
N VAL A 84 13.40 -14.05 -2.87
CA VAL A 84 13.62 -15.01 -3.94
C VAL A 84 15.13 -15.27 -4.02
N LYS A 85 15.60 -16.36 -3.41
CA LYS A 85 16.90 -16.96 -3.74
C LYS A 85 16.71 -17.67 -5.08
N ARG A 86 17.35 -17.17 -6.13
CA ARG A 86 17.48 -17.91 -7.40
C ARG A 86 18.86 -18.52 -7.45
N GLU A 87 18.91 -19.84 -7.24
CA GLU A 87 20.01 -20.68 -7.68
C GLU A 87 19.90 -20.82 -9.20
N ILE A 88 20.99 -20.53 -9.93
CA ILE A 88 21.08 -20.68 -11.37
C ILE A 88 21.78 -22.01 -11.62
N GLU A 89 21.06 -23.01 -12.12
CA GLU A 89 21.66 -24.19 -12.76
C GLU A 89 21.62 -24.03 -14.28
N GLU A 90 22.78 -24.17 -14.88
CA GLU A 90 23.10 -23.98 -16.28
C GLU A 90 22.92 -25.30 -17.05
N ALA A 91 22.05 -25.33 -18.07
CA ALA A 91 22.03 -26.42 -19.04
C ALA A 91 21.63 -25.91 -20.43
N VAL A 92 22.54 -26.15 -21.38
CA VAL A 92 22.52 -25.75 -22.79
C VAL A 92 21.85 -26.85 -23.64
N ALA A 93 20.90 -26.50 -24.51
CA ALA A 93 20.62 -27.25 -25.75
C ALA A 93 19.75 -26.43 -26.73
N GLU A 94 20.16 -26.43 -27.99
CA GLU A 94 19.61 -25.75 -29.16
C GLU A 94 18.36 -26.46 -29.75
N HIS A 95 17.39 -25.70 -30.32
CA HIS A 95 16.85 -25.84 -31.70
C HIS A 95 15.45 -25.19 -31.93
N ASP A 96 15.45 -24.12 -32.74
CA ASP A 96 14.51 -23.65 -33.80
C ASP A 96 13.02 -24.08 -33.89
N THR A 97 12.07 -23.12 -33.85
CA THR A 97 11.20 -22.64 -34.97
C THR A 97 9.92 -21.90 -34.50
N SER A 98 9.76 -20.66 -35.01
CA SER A 98 8.52 -19.89 -35.29
C SER A 98 7.35 -19.80 -34.28
N VAL A 99 7.15 -18.62 -33.67
CA VAL A 99 5.99 -17.66 -33.78
C VAL A 99 6.20 -16.56 -32.71
N PRO A 100 6.07 -15.25 -33.01
CA PRO A 100 6.46 -14.17 -32.10
C PRO A 100 5.32 -13.69 -31.21
N LEU A 101 5.53 -13.67 -29.89
CA LEU A 101 4.79 -12.81 -28.96
C LEU A 101 5.66 -12.43 -27.76
N LEU A 102 5.66 -11.12 -27.48
CA LEU A 102 5.82 -10.52 -26.14
C LEU A 102 7.23 -10.34 -25.57
N ALA A 103 8.15 -9.73 -26.32
CA ALA A 103 9.37 -9.18 -25.71
C ALA A 103 9.79 -7.90 -26.44
N ASP A 104 9.54 -6.75 -25.80
CA ASP A 104 10.39 -5.55 -25.92
C ASP A 104 10.30 -4.74 -24.60
N PHE A 105 10.28 -5.48 -23.48
CA PHE A 105 10.83 -4.96 -22.23
C PHE A 105 12.36 -4.92 -22.39
N ILE A 106 12.86 -3.85 -22.99
CA ILE A 106 14.27 -3.49 -22.89
C ILE A 106 14.42 -2.87 -21.50
N GLU A 107 14.71 -3.73 -20.53
CA GLU A 107 15.27 -3.36 -19.24
C GLU A 107 16.78 -3.25 -19.49
N ASP A 108 17.24 -2.04 -19.82
CA ASP A 108 18.68 -1.78 -19.92
C ASP A 108 19.00 -0.40 -19.32
N ASP A 109 20.05 -0.42 -18.50
CA ASP A 109 20.77 0.71 -17.89
C ASP A 109 20.20 1.39 -16.62
N ILE A 110 20.20 0.64 -15.51
CA ILE A 110 20.68 1.20 -14.23
C ILE A 110 21.81 0.29 -13.73
N ARG A 111 23.05 0.61 -14.10
CA ARG A 111 24.25 0.08 -13.44
C ARG A 111 24.25 0.53 -11.98
N TYR A 112 23.87 -0.36 -11.07
CA TYR A 112 24.30 -0.24 -9.69
C TYR A 112 25.77 -0.66 -9.62
N PHE A 113 26.63 0.29 -9.32
CA PHE A 113 28.01 0.05 -8.92
C PHE A 113 28.00 -0.86 -7.68
N ASN A 114 28.55 -2.06 -7.84
CA ASN A 114 29.09 -2.82 -6.72
C ASN A 114 30.46 -2.23 -6.38
N ASP A 115 30.64 -1.89 -5.11
CA ASP A 115 31.80 -2.26 -4.29
C ASP A 115 31.88 -1.29 -3.10
N VAL A 116 31.64 -1.81 -1.90
CA VAL A 116 32.67 -2.03 -0.88
C VAL A 116 32.00 -2.66 0.33
N ASP A 117 32.49 -3.84 0.68
CA ASP A 117 32.22 -4.57 1.92
C ASP A 117 32.56 -3.73 3.15
N ALA A 118 31.66 -3.72 4.14
CA ALA A 118 32.00 -3.35 5.52
C ALA A 118 31.17 -4.22 6.49
N ASP A 119 31.89 -5.14 7.13
CA ASP A 119 31.51 -5.95 8.30
C ASP A 119 31.03 -5.11 9.51
N GLY A 120 30.17 -5.72 10.34
CA GLY A 120 29.85 -5.34 11.73
C GLY A 120 28.83 -4.19 11.85
N ASP A 121 27.83 -4.22 12.72
CA ASP A 121 27.71 -4.81 14.05
C ASP A 121 26.22 -5.05 14.34
N ASP A 122 25.88 -6.15 15.02
CA ASP A 122 24.56 -6.36 15.61
C ASP A 122 24.46 -5.45 16.85
N GLU A 123 23.81 -4.30 16.73
CA GLU A 123 23.36 -3.55 17.91
C GLU A 123 21.89 -3.91 18.17
N GLU A 124 21.68 -4.75 19.18
CA GLU A 124 20.41 -4.86 19.88
C GLU A 124 20.09 -3.47 20.46
N GLU A 125 19.12 -2.79 19.86
CA GLU A 125 18.59 -1.54 20.39
C GLU A 125 17.74 -1.89 21.61
N ASP A 126 18.40 -1.91 22.78
CA ASP A 126 17.74 -1.99 24.09
C ASP A 126 16.65 -0.92 24.15
N ASP A 127 15.39 -1.38 24.22
CA ASP A 127 14.21 -0.57 24.44
C ASP A 127 14.43 0.30 25.69
N GLU A 128 14.83 1.55 25.48
CA GLU A 128 14.88 2.57 26.52
C GLU A 128 13.45 2.70 27.09
N LEU A 129 13.24 2.10 28.26
CA LEU A 129 12.00 2.26 29.02
C LEU A 129 11.82 3.77 29.24
N ASP A 130 10.86 4.35 28.53
CA ASP A 130 10.51 5.76 28.67
C ASP A 130 9.78 5.95 30.01
N VAL A 131 10.55 5.96 31.11
CA VAL A 131 10.11 6.17 32.50
C VAL A 131 9.44 7.55 32.67
N MET A 132 9.46 8.41 31.64
CA MET A 132 8.75 9.68 31.64
C MET A 132 7.23 9.61 31.43
N ASP A 133 6.64 8.46 31.02
CA ASP A 133 5.17 8.36 30.87
C ASP A 133 4.42 8.28 32.22
N GLU A 134 5.13 8.08 33.34
CA GLU A 134 4.52 8.06 34.69
C GLU A 134 4.28 9.46 35.29
N LEU A 135 4.80 10.54 34.69
CA LEU A 135 4.55 11.93 35.15
C LEU A 135 3.53 12.71 34.29
N ALA A 136 3.04 12.13 33.19
CA ALA A 136 2.05 12.77 32.32
C ALA A 136 0.62 12.57 32.85
N GLU A 137 0.32 13.13 34.03
CA GLU A 137 -1.06 13.27 34.49
C GLU A 137 -1.86 14.13 33.47
N HIS A 138 -2.82 13.48 32.78
CA HIS A 138 -3.90 14.08 31.97
C HIS A 138 -3.72 14.28 30.44
N VAL A 139 -2.91 13.48 29.74
CA VAL A 139 -3.12 13.35 28.28
C VAL A 139 -4.18 12.26 28.04
N PRO A 140 -5.35 12.58 27.46
CA PRO A 140 -6.33 11.56 27.10
C PRO A 140 -5.69 10.62 26.08
N LYS A 141 -5.42 9.37 26.50
CA LYS A 141 -4.91 8.31 25.63
C LYS A 141 -5.88 8.18 24.45
N THR A 142 -5.44 8.61 23.27
CA THR A 142 -6.22 8.51 22.04
C THR A 142 -6.47 7.04 21.76
N ASP A 143 -7.75 6.64 21.70
CA ASP A 143 -8.08 5.25 21.39
C ASP A 143 -7.67 4.94 19.95
N CYS A 144 -6.62 4.12 19.83
CA CYS A 144 -6.06 3.64 18.58
C CYS A 144 -6.63 2.26 18.18
N SER A 145 -7.66 1.76 18.87
CA SER A 145 -8.33 0.51 18.52
C SER A 145 -9.17 0.68 17.26
N PHE A 146 -9.23 -0.36 16.43
CA PHE A 146 -10.22 -0.43 15.35
C PHE A 146 -11.65 -0.33 15.90
N ARG A 147 -12.65 -0.13 15.04
CA ARG A 147 -14.07 -0.13 15.44
C ARG A 147 -14.62 -1.54 15.62
N PRO A 148 -15.66 -1.73 16.47
CA PRO A 148 -16.34 -3.00 16.60
C PRO A 148 -16.93 -3.40 15.23
N GLY A 149 -16.43 -4.51 14.67
CA GLY A 149 -16.68 -4.94 13.29
C GLY A 149 -15.40 -5.27 12.52
N HIS A 150 -14.24 -4.75 12.96
CA HIS A 150 -12.96 -5.21 12.44
C HIS A 150 -12.63 -6.61 12.93
N PRO A 151 -12.20 -7.55 12.06
CA PRO A 151 -11.81 -8.91 12.48
C PRO A 151 -10.73 -8.93 13.57
N GLN A 152 -9.84 -7.95 13.56
CA GLN A 152 -8.72 -7.84 14.49
C GLN A 152 -8.92 -6.75 15.56
N HIS A 153 -10.17 -6.35 15.83
CA HIS A 153 -10.51 -5.32 16.82
C HIS A 153 -9.88 -5.54 18.21
N ASN A 154 -9.90 -6.79 18.68
CA ASN A 154 -9.45 -7.15 20.02
C ASN A 154 -7.94 -7.40 20.11
N THR A 155 -7.29 -7.67 18.98
CA THR A 155 -5.88 -8.10 18.92
C THR A 155 -4.95 -7.01 18.42
N HIS A 156 -5.42 -6.10 17.56
CA HIS A 156 -4.59 -5.08 16.92
C HIS A 156 -5.10 -3.67 17.17
N LYS A 157 -4.18 -2.71 17.08
CA LYS A 157 -4.42 -1.26 17.07
C LYS A 157 -3.76 -0.66 15.82
N ALA A 158 -4.22 0.50 15.39
CA ALA A 158 -3.62 1.24 14.29
C ALA A 158 -3.20 2.63 14.76
N HIS A 159 -2.02 3.06 14.32
CA HIS A 159 -1.51 4.40 14.57
C HIS A 159 -1.04 5.02 13.26
N MET A 160 -1.04 6.35 13.22
CA MET A 160 -0.52 7.11 12.09
C MET A 160 0.92 7.49 12.41
N ARG A 161 1.85 7.15 11.51
CA ARG A 161 3.22 7.67 11.57
C ARG A 161 3.22 9.18 11.32
N ARG A 162 4.30 9.85 11.72
CA ARG A 162 4.53 11.24 11.35
C ARG A 162 4.55 11.37 9.83
N GLU A 163 4.01 12.48 9.32
CA GLU A 163 4.01 12.73 7.88
C GLU A 163 5.45 12.78 7.36
N ASP A 164 5.76 11.88 6.45
CA ASP A 164 7.04 11.80 5.74
C ASP A 164 6.79 11.90 4.24
N SER A 165 7.28 12.97 3.62
CA SER A 165 7.14 13.18 2.17
C SER A 165 7.94 12.20 1.33
N SER A 166 8.87 11.45 1.93
CA SER A 166 9.77 10.51 1.24
C SER A 166 9.11 9.16 0.97
N ILE A 167 8.02 8.85 1.69
CA ILE A 167 7.26 7.61 1.53
C ILE A 167 6.07 7.91 0.65
N VAL A 168 5.91 7.24 -0.50
CA VAL A 168 4.77 7.46 -1.41
C VAL A 168 4.14 6.12 -1.78
N PRO A 169 2.80 6.00 -1.78
CA PRO A 169 2.13 4.80 -2.27
C PRO A 169 2.50 4.52 -3.74
N ASN A 170 2.97 3.30 -4.02
CA ASN A 170 3.24 2.86 -5.39
C ASN A 170 2.01 2.19 -5.98
N PHE A 171 1.42 2.81 -7.02
CA PHE A 171 0.27 2.26 -7.71
C PHE A 171 0.70 1.38 -8.88
N LEU A 172 0.05 0.23 -9.02
CA LEU A 172 0.35 -0.69 -10.11
C LEU A 172 0.07 -0.05 -11.49
N PRO A 173 0.88 -0.37 -12.51
CA PRO A 173 0.67 0.11 -13.87
C PRO A 173 -0.76 -0.10 -14.36
N ASN A 174 -1.30 0.87 -15.11
CA ASN A 174 -2.63 0.82 -15.76
C ASN A 174 -3.84 0.74 -14.82
N THR A 175 -3.66 0.91 -13.51
CA THR A 175 -4.78 0.89 -12.55
C THR A 175 -5.39 2.27 -12.29
N LEU A 176 -4.59 3.34 -12.47
CA LEU A 176 -5.05 4.70 -12.21
C LEU A 176 -5.73 5.32 -13.43
N PRO A 177 -6.94 5.87 -13.31
CA PRO A 177 -7.61 6.54 -14.42
C PRO A 177 -6.88 7.82 -14.83
N ARG A 178 -6.88 8.10 -16.14
CA ARG A 178 -6.36 9.35 -16.72
C ARG A 178 -7.33 10.50 -16.48
N SER A 179 -6.80 11.69 -16.27
CA SER A 179 -7.63 12.89 -16.09
C SER A 179 -8.14 13.48 -17.40
N ASP A 180 -7.42 13.24 -18.50
CA ASP A 180 -7.62 13.87 -19.80
C ASP A 180 -8.36 12.99 -20.83
N ARG A 181 -8.30 11.66 -20.66
CA ARG A 181 -8.92 10.67 -21.55
C ARG A 181 -9.59 9.55 -20.74
N GLY A 182 -10.62 8.95 -21.32
CA GLY A 182 -11.33 7.80 -20.73
C GLY A 182 -12.59 8.20 -19.97
N ASP A 183 -12.98 7.36 -19.01
CA ASP A 183 -14.19 7.54 -18.23
C ASP A 183 -13.99 8.56 -17.10
N ARG A 184 -14.60 9.74 -17.28
CA ARG A 184 -14.57 10.83 -16.31
C ARG A 184 -15.25 10.48 -15.00
N GLU A 185 -16.36 9.73 -15.02
CA GLU A 185 -17.06 9.33 -13.81
C GLU A 185 -16.19 8.37 -12.99
N TYR A 186 -15.51 7.45 -13.66
CA TYR A 186 -14.54 6.57 -13.00
C TYR A 186 -13.35 7.33 -12.43
N TYR A 187 -12.79 8.31 -13.16
CA TYR A 187 -11.74 9.20 -12.64
C TYR A 187 -12.18 9.92 -11.36
N CYS A 188 -13.34 10.57 -11.41
CA CYS A 188 -13.89 11.32 -10.28
C CYS A 188 -14.14 10.40 -9.07
N CYS A 189 -14.69 9.20 -9.30
CA CYS A 189 -14.88 8.16 -8.28
C CYS A 189 -13.55 7.79 -7.61
N THR A 190 -12.52 7.48 -8.40
CA THR A 190 -11.21 7.07 -7.88
C THR A 190 -10.53 8.19 -7.09
N MET A 191 -10.55 9.42 -7.59
CA MET A 191 -9.95 10.56 -6.86
C MET A 191 -10.68 10.87 -5.55
N LEU A 192 -12.02 10.81 -5.55
CA LEU A 192 -12.79 10.94 -4.31
C LEU A 192 -12.47 9.80 -3.34
N THR A 193 -12.35 8.57 -3.83
CA THR A 193 -12.00 7.41 -3.01
C THR A 193 -10.64 7.58 -2.33
N PHE A 194 -9.66 8.20 -3.00
CA PHE A 194 -8.35 8.44 -2.41
C PHE A 194 -8.33 9.60 -1.42
N PHE A 195 -8.91 10.75 -1.78
CA PHE A 195 -8.64 12.00 -1.07
C PHE A 195 -9.78 12.50 -0.18
N LYS A 196 -11.01 12.02 -0.40
CA LYS A 196 -12.13 12.32 0.50
C LYS A 196 -12.18 11.24 1.60
N PRO A 197 -12.22 11.58 2.89
CA PRO A 197 -12.37 10.59 3.95
C PRO A 197 -13.73 9.86 3.86
N TRP A 198 -13.72 8.53 3.97
CA TRP A 198 -14.94 7.72 3.87
C TRP A 198 -14.83 6.45 4.72
N ARG A 199 -15.97 5.88 5.11
CA ARG A 199 -16.10 4.51 5.64
C ARG A 199 -17.07 3.67 4.80
N SER A 200 -17.97 4.34 4.06
CA SER A 200 -18.86 3.72 3.08
C SER A 200 -18.94 4.55 1.81
N GLY A 201 -19.36 3.95 0.69
CA GLY A 201 -19.56 4.67 -0.56
C GLY A 201 -20.57 5.82 -0.48
N LYS A 202 -21.49 5.78 0.50
CA LYS A 202 -22.45 6.87 0.77
C LYS A 202 -21.78 8.14 1.29
N ASP A 203 -20.60 8.04 1.88
CA ASP A 203 -19.84 9.20 2.33
C ASP A 203 -19.20 9.95 1.15
N LEU A 204 -18.95 9.22 0.05
CA LEU A 204 -18.33 9.79 -1.13
C LEU A 204 -19.32 10.58 -1.97
N LYS A 205 -20.52 10.05 -2.19
CA LYS A 205 -21.57 10.73 -2.97
C LYS A 205 -22.99 10.39 -2.50
N SER A 206 -23.92 11.28 -2.83
CA SER A 206 -25.35 11.02 -2.69
C SER A 206 -25.84 10.02 -3.76
N SER A 207 -26.90 9.27 -3.47
CA SER A 207 -27.43 8.24 -4.37
C SER A 207 -27.85 8.76 -5.74
N GLU A 208 -28.33 10.00 -5.82
CA GLU A 208 -28.85 10.63 -7.05
C GLU A 208 -27.81 11.50 -7.77
N GLU A 209 -26.63 11.66 -7.17
CA GLU A 209 -25.58 12.53 -7.68
C GLU A 209 -24.59 11.76 -8.58
N SER A 210 -24.09 12.44 -9.61
CA SER A 210 -23.00 11.91 -10.43
C SER A 210 -21.65 12.10 -9.74
N TRP A 211 -20.67 11.27 -10.07
CA TRP A 211 -19.34 11.37 -9.49
C TRP A 211 -18.66 12.68 -9.87
N ASP A 212 -18.86 13.19 -11.09
CA ASP A 212 -18.31 14.47 -11.50
C ASP A 212 -18.84 15.65 -10.67
N LYS A 213 -20.14 15.68 -10.36
CA LYS A 213 -20.72 16.71 -9.49
C LYS A 213 -20.15 16.64 -8.08
N ALA A 214 -20.09 15.44 -7.50
CA ALA A 214 -19.52 15.23 -6.17
C ALA A 214 -18.02 15.62 -6.11
N PHE A 215 -17.29 15.39 -7.21
CA PHE A 215 -15.88 15.76 -7.32
C PHE A 215 -15.69 17.27 -7.38
N VAL A 216 -16.47 17.98 -8.20
CA VAL A 216 -16.41 19.45 -8.29
C VAL A 216 -16.86 20.12 -6.99
N ALA A 217 -17.81 19.53 -6.28
CA ALA A 217 -18.28 20.03 -4.99
C ALA A 217 -17.28 19.81 -3.85
N HIS A 218 -16.32 18.89 -4.00
CA HIS A 218 -15.34 18.59 -2.96
C HIS A 218 -14.12 19.52 -3.06
N GLU A 219 -13.72 20.08 -1.92
CA GLU A 219 -12.55 20.95 -1.84
C GLU A 219 -11.28 20.13 -1.62
N PHE A 220 -10.45 20.03 -2.66
CA PHE A 220 -9.14 19.39 -2.58
C PHE A 220 -8.06 20.36 -2.11
N ASN A 221 -7.15 19.88 -1.27
CA ASN A 221 -5.97 20.65 -0.86
C ASN A 221 -4.97 20.77 -2.03
N LYS A 222 -4.11 21.81 -2.00
CA LYS A 222 -3.04 22.03 -2.98
C LYS A 222 -2.17 20.79 -3.19
N ARG A 223 -1.73 20.16 -2.10
CA ARG A 223 -0.95 18.91 -2.14
C ARG A 223 -1.70 17.79 -2.85
N GLN A 224 -3.01 17.64 -2.60
CA GLN A 224 -3.81 16.60 -3.24
C GLN A 224 -3.93 16.86 -4.75
N MET A 225 -4.14 18.11 -5.16
CA MET A 225 -4.16 18.50 -6.58
C MET A 225 -2.80 18.26 -7.26
N GLU A 226 -1.68 18.51 -6.56
CA GLU A 226 -0.35 18.19 -7.06
C GLU A 226 -0.16 16.68 -7.26
N ILE A 227 -0.59 15.86 -6.29
CA ILE A 227 -0.55 14.40 -6.41
C ILE A 227 -1.39 13.92 -7.60
N MET A 228 -2.60 14.46 -7.78
CA MET A 228 -3.43 14.15 -8.95
C MET A 228 -2.73 14.49 -10.27
N LYS A 229 -2.01 15.61 -10.33
CA LYS A 229 -1.19 15.97 -11.49
C LYS A 229 -0.06 14.95 -11.71
N TYR A 230 0.61 14.50 -10.65
CA TYR A 230 1.65 13.48 -10.74
C TYR A 230 1.12 12.12 -11.21
N PHE A 231 -0.13 11.77 -10.88
CA PHE A 231 -0.76 10.57 -11.44
C PHE A 231 -0.87 10.63 -12.96
N ASN A 232 -1.11 11.81 -13.54
CA ASN A 232 -1.19 11.98 -14.99
C ASN A 232 0.18 11.99 -15.69
N LEU A 233 1.23 12.43 -14.99
CA LEU A 233 2.58 12.61 -15.55
C LEU A 233 3.13 11.33 -16.20
N ARG A 234 2.88 10.16 -15.60
CA ARG A 234 3.30 8.86 -16.17
C ARG A 234 2.71 8.65 -17.57
N TYR A 235 1.44 8.99 -17.76
CA TYR A 235 0.76 8.86 -19.04
C TYR A 235 1.26 9.86 -20.06
N GLU A 236 1.57 11.09 -19.64
CA GLU A 236 2.19 12.10 -20.51
C GLU A 236 3.55 11.63 -21.05
N CYS A 237 4.37 10.99 -20.21
CA CYS A 237 5.65 10.41 -20.64
C CYS A 237 5.46 9.24 -21.62
N LEU A 238 4.48 8.36 -21.37
CA LEU A 238 4.18 7.24 -22.27
C LEU A 238 3.69 7.74 -23.63
N ASP A 239 2.75 8.69 -23.64
CA ASP A 239 2.23 9.31 -24.86
C ASP A 239 3.36 10.01 -25.64
N ALA A 240 4.25 10.75 -24.96
CA ALA A 240 5.38 11.42 -25.59
C ALA A 240 6.37 10.45 -26.25
N ARG A 241 6.64 9.30 -25.60
CA ARG A 241 7.47 8.23 -26.16
C ARG A 241 6.82 7.63 -27.40
N ASP A 242 5.55 7.26 -27.30
CA ASP A 242 4.84 6.60 -28.39
C ASP A 242 4.65 7.54 -29.60
N ASP A 243 4.40 8.84 -29.35
CA ASP A 243 4.38 9.89 -30.36
C ASP A 243 5.74 10.04 -31.08
N TYR A 244 6.84 9.89 -30.34
CA TYR A 244 8.18 9.93 -30.93
C TYR A 244 8.46 8.69 -31.79
N SER A 245 8.12 7.49 -31.31
CA SER A 245 8.22 6.25 -32.07
C SER A 245 7.40 6.30 -33.36
N ALA A 246 6.14 6.73 -33.28
CA ALA A 246 5.26 6.87 -34.45
C ALA A 246 5.76 7.91 -35.47
N LYS A 247 6.49 8.95 -35.03
CA LYS A 247 7.14 9.91 -35.93
C LYS A 247 8.34 9.30 -36.65
N ARG A 248 9.10 8.41 -36.00
CA ARG A 248 10.25 7.72 -36.61
C ARG A 248 9.81 6.74 -37.69
N ASP A 249 8.80 5.92 -37.42
CA ASP A 249 8.28 4.94 -38.38
C ASP A 249 7.75 5.62 -39.66
N LYS A 250 7.14 6.81 -39.52
CA LYS A 250 6.69 7.61 -40.66
C LYS A 250 7.84 8.19 -41.48
N ASN A 251 8.97 8.51 -40.85
CA ASN A 251 10.12 9.11 -41.51
C ASN A 251 10.99 8.08 -42.22
N ASP A 252 11.10 6.86 -41.68
CA ASP A 252 11.87 5.76 -42.27
C ASP A 252 11.25 5.24 -43.58
N ASN A 253 9.93 5.34 -43.73
CA ASN A 253 9.22 5.07 -44.98
C ASN A 253 9.47 6.12 -46.10
N GLY A 254 10.31 7.13 -45.87
CA GLY A 254 10.54 8.26 -46.77
C GLY A 254 11.95 8.40 -47.36
N ILE A 255 12.93 7.57 -46.97
CA ILE A 255 14.31 7.69 -47.47
C ILE A 255 14.53 6.69 -48.62
N SER A 256 14.27 7.11 -49.87
CA SER A 256 14.78 6.39 -51.04
C SER A 256 16.19 6.90 -51.36
N TYR A 257 17.20 6.04 -51.24
CA TYR A 257 18.52 6.34 -51.78
C TYR A 257 18.43 6.34 -53.32
N GLN A 258 18.67 7.51 -53.93
CA GLN A 258 18.89 7.66 -55.36
C GLN A 258 20.32 7.30 -55.75
#